data_AF-A0A1A7R143-F1
#
_entry.id   AF-A0A1A7R143-F1
#
_cell.length_a   1.000
_cell.length_b   1.000
_cell.length_c   1.000
_cell.angle_alpha   90.00
_cell.angle_beta   90.00
_cell.angle_gamma   90.00
#
_symmetry.space_group_name_H-M   'P 1'
#
loop_
_entity.id
_entity.type
_entity.pdbx_description
1 polymer ?
#
loop_
_entity_poly.entity_id
_entity_poly.type
_entity_poly.pdbx_seq_one_letter_code
_entity_poly.pdbx_strand_id
1 'polypeptide(L)'
;MFRKHLSTQRCKEIVVSFHEVARDLGLENAYIAMLAQHMEINKGPVLHYFKDREELLLGLIEYILEHYLRVMISERSDVMDCKVDVIRFIEDLFGRASIVYFDDGFLYSCYALIYRVAEFR
;
A
#
# COMPACT_ATOMS: atom_id res chain seq x y z
N MET A 1 -10.18 -7.76 7.73
CA MET A 1 -11.17 -8.56 6.96
C MET A 1 -10.86 -8.55 5.46
N PHE A 2 -9.88 -7.79 4.94
CA PHE A 2 -9.33 -7.91 3.57
C PHE A 2 -8.05 -8.76 3.45
N ARG A 3 -7.28 -8.93 4.53
CA ARG A 3 -6.16 -9.91 4.60
C ARG A 3 -6.43 -11.32 4.05
N LYS A 4 -7.67 -11.83 4.13
CA LYS A 4 -8.03 -13.13 3.52
C LYS A 4 -8.14 -13.06 1.99
N HIS A 5 -8.40 -11.87 1.43
CA HIS A 5 -8.61 -11.60 0.02
C HIS A 5 -7.29 -11.62 -0.79
N LEU A 6 -6.17 -11.26 -0.18
CA LEU A 6 -4.82 -11.32 -0.78
C LEU A 6 -4.17 -12.71 -0.68
N SER A 7 -4.92 -13.74 -0.27
CA SER A 7 -4.38 -15.09 -0.06
C SER A 7 -3.96 -15.78 -1.35
N THR A 8 -4.54 -15.41 -2.50
CA THR A 8 -4.18 -16.00 -3.79
C THR A 8 -2.99 -15.29 -4.41
N GLN A 9 -2.13 -16.06 -5.08
CA GLN A 9 -1.00 -15.52 -5.84
C GLN A 9 -1.45 -14.48 -6.86
N ARG A 10 -2.62 -14.71 -7.50
CA ARG A 10 -3.15 -13.79 -8.52
C ARG A 10 -3.59 -12.45 -7.95
N CYS A 11 -4.23 -12.43 -6.78
CA CYS A 11 -4.56 -11.17 -6.10
C CYS A 11 -3.31 -10.33 -5.83
N LYS A 12 -2.23 -10.98 -5.36
CA LYS A 12 -0.95 -10.29 -5.10
C LYS A 12 -0.34 -9.71 -6.37
N GLU A 13 -0.32 -10.47 -7.46
CA GLU A 13 0.17 -9.99 -8.76
C GLU A 13 -0.59 -8.76 -9.25
N ILE A 14 -1.91 -8.78 -9.14
CA ILE A 14 -2.78 -7.65 -9.53
C ILE A 14 -2.46 -6.42 -8.68
N VAL A 15 -2.32 -6.58 -7.36
CA VAL A 15 -2.02 -5.46 -6.45
C VAL A 15 -0.62 -4.89 -6.67
N VAL A 16 0.40 -5.74 -6.86
CA VAL A 16 1.76 -5.29 -7.16
C VAL A 16 1.80 -4.56 -8.50
N SER A 17 1.13 -5.07 -9.52
CA SER A 17 1.03 -4.40 -10.82
C SER A 17 0.29 -3.06 -10.70
N PHE A 18 -0.73 -2.98 -9.83
CA PHE A 18 -1.44 -1.74 -9.58
C PHE A 18 -0.57 -0.71 -8.85
N HIS A 19 0.29 -1.16 -7.93
CA HIS A 19 1.29 -0.32 -7.28
C HIS A 19 2.23 0.32 -8.31
N GLU A 20 2.75 -0.45 -9.27
CA GLU A 20 3.64 0.04 -10.32
C GLU A 20 2.96 1.12 -11.17
N VAL A 21 1.75 0.85 -11.65
CA VAL A 21 0.96 1.82 -12.44
C VAL A 21 0.69 3.09 -11.64
N ALA A 22 0.35 2.97 -10.36
CA ALA A 22 0.04 4.10 -9.50
C ALA A 22 1.27 4.94 -9.13
N ARG A 23 2.43 4.30 -8.97
CA ARG A 23 3.71 5.01 -8.78
C ARG A 23 4.08 5.84 -10.02
N ASP A 24 3.83 5.32 -11.20
CA ASP A 24 4.26 5.97 -12.44
C ASP A 24 3.27 7.07 -12.90
N LEU A 25 1.96 6.89 -12.65
CA LEU A 25 0.92 7.82 -13.12
C LEU A 25 0.34 8.73 -12.03
N GLY A 26 0.64 8.45 -10.76
CA GLY A 26 -0.10 9.00 -9.63
C GLY A 26 -1.37 8.19 -9.34
N LEU A 27 -1.69 8.08 -8.06
CA LEU A 27 -2.77 7.23 -7.57
C LEU A 27 -4.14 7.64 -8.14
N GLU A 28 -4.37 8.94 -8.31
CA GLU A 28 -5.59 9.52 -8.89
C GLU A 28 -5.81 9.14 -10.38
N ASN A 29 -4.72 8.88 -11.11
CA ASN A 29 -4.75 8.52 -12.53
C ASN A 29 -4.61 7.00 -12.75
N ALA A 30 -4.40 6.22 -11.69
CA ALA A 30 -4.33 4.77 -11.74
C ALA A 30 -5.75 4.18 -11.83
N TYR A 31 -6.10 3.61 -12.98
CA TYR A 31 -7.40 2.99 -13.26
C TYR A 31 -7.25 1.50 -13.59
N ILE A 32 -8.32 0.72 -13.37
CA ILE A 32 -8.39 -0.71 -13.76
C ILE A 32 -8.06 -0.92 -15.24
N ALA A 33 -8.42 0.04 -16.11
CA ALA A 33 -8.07 -0.03 -17.52
C ALA A 33 -6.55 0.06 -17.76
N MET A 34 -5.87 0.99 -17.10
CA MET A 34 -4.41 1.16 -17.20
C MET A 34 -3.68 -0.05 -16.62
N LEU A 35 -4.19 -0.60 -15.51
CA LEU A 35 -3.69 -1.84 -14.93
C LEU A 35 -3.84 -3.03 -15.87
N ALA A 36 -5.04 -3.23 -16.43
CA ALA A 36 -5.29 -4.34 -17.33
C ALA A 36 -4.39 -4.26 -18.58
N GLN A 37 -4.17 -3.04 -19.10
CA GLN A 37 -3.21 -2.79 -20.17
C GLN A 37 -1.77 -3.11 -19.75
N HIS A 38 -1.32 -2.64 -18.58
CA HIS A 38 0.02 -2.92 -18.03
C HIS A 38 0.30 -4.41 -17.85
N MET A 39 -0.72 -5.16 -17.44
CA MET A 39 -0.65 -6.61 -17.25
C MET A 39 -0.92 -7.43 -18.52
N GLU A 40 -1.21 -6.78 -19.65
CA GLU A 40 -1.60 -7.42 -20.92
C GLU A 40 -2.81 -8.39 -20.78
N ILE A 41 -3.79 -8.01 -19.97
CA ILE A 41 -5.02 -8.78 -19.72
C ILE A 41 -6.29 -7.95 -20.00
N ASN A 42 -7.44 -8.62 -20.07
CA ASN A 42 -8.74 -7.96 -20.05
C ASN A 42 -9.10 -7.48 -18.63
N LYS A 43 -10.05 -6.54 -18.52
CA LYS A 43 -10.55 -6.03 -17.23
C LYS A 43 -11.28 -7.10 -16.40
N GLY A 44 -11.91 -8.09 -17.05
CA GLY A 44 -12.72 -9.11 -16.40
C GLY A 44 -11.99 -9.88 -15.28
N PRO A 45 -10.79 -10.43 -15.53
CA PRO A 45 -9.96 -11.04 -14.50
C PRO A 45 -9.67 -10.13 -13.30
N VAL A 46 -9.42 -8.83 -13.50
CA VAL A 46 -9.23 -7.89 -12.38
C VAL A 46 -10.54 -7.75 -11.59
N LEU A 47 -11.65 -7.53 -12.31
CA LEU A 47 -12.98 -7.34 -11.72
C LEU A 47 -13.54 -8.59 -11.01
N HIS A 48 -13.03 -9.78 -11.34
CA HIS A 48 -13.33 -11.01 -10.62
C HIS A 48 -12.76 -11.01 -9.21
N TYR A 49 -11.58 -10.41 -9.01
CA TYR A 49 -10.91 -10.32 -7.71
C TYR A 49 -11.15 -9.00 -6.99
N PHE A 50 -11.45 -7.93 -7.71
CA PHE A 50 -11.69 -6.61 -7.13
C PHE A 50 -12.89 -5.99 -7.84
N LYS A 51 -14.03 -5.96 -7.15
CA LYS A 51 -15.32 -5.48 -7.65
C LYS A 51 -15.21 -4.13 -8.35
N ASP A 52 -14.39 -3.24 -7.81
CA ASP A 52 -14.17 -1.89 -8.31
C ASP A 52 -12.77 -1.37 -7.95
N ARG A 53 -12.50 -0.12 -8.37
CA ARG A 53 -11.21 0.53 -8.14
C ARG A 53 -10.95 0.78 -6.64
N GLU A 54 -11.99 1.02 -5.86
CA GLU A 54 -11.86 1.30 -4.43
C GLU A 54 -11.44 0.04 -3.68
N GLU A 55 -12.03 -1.11 -4.02
CA GLU A 55 -11.63 -2.40 -3.48
C GLU A 55 -10.16 -2.74 -3.84
N LEU A 56 -9.77 -2.49 -5.08
CA LEU A 56 -8.38 -2.66 -5.53
C LEU A 56 -7.41 -1.74 -4.77
N LEU A 57 -7.82 -0.50 -4.53
CA LEU A 57 -7.05 0.48 -3.79
C LEU A 57 -6.88 0.09 -2.32
N LEU A 58 -7.92 -0.46 -1.68
CA LEU A 58 -7.81 -1.04 -0.33
C LEU A 58 -6.81 -2.20 -0.30
N GLY A 59 -6.85 -3.09 -1.29
CA GLY A 59 -5.88 -4.17 -1.43
C GLY A 59 -4.43 -3.65 -1.54
N LEU A 60 -4.22 -2.55 -2.27
CA LEU A 60 -2.92 -1.90 -2.39
C LEU A 60 -2.45 -1.28 -1.06
N ILE A 61 -3.34 -0.56 -0.36
CA ILE A 61 -3.04 0.00 0.97
C ILE A 61 -2.64 -1.12 1.94
N GLU A 62 -3.37 -2.23 1.98
CA GLU A 62 -3.01 -3.38 2.84
C GLU A 62 -1.64 -3.96 2.47
N TYR A 63 -1.36 -4.16 1.18
CA TYR A 63 -0.07 -4.69 0.71
C TYR A 63 1.11 -3.81 1.16
N ILE A 64 0.97 -2.49 1.01
CA ILE A 64 1.99 -1.52 1.40
C ILE A 64 2.16 -1.49 2.91
N LEU A 65 1.06 -1.40 3.68
CA LEU A 65 1.11 -1.43 5.14
C LEU A 65 1.80 -2.70 5.66
N GLU A 66 1.55 -3.85 5.04
CA GLU A 66 2.25 -5.07 5.43
C GLU A 66 3.74 -5.03 5.14
N HIS A 67 4.16 -4.42 4.01
CA HIS A 67 5.57 -4.21 3.73
C HIS A 67 6.22 -3.30 4.78
N TYR A 68 5.55 -2.19 5.12
CA TYR A 68 6.02 -1.24 6.12
C TYR A 68 6.14 -1.88 7.51
N LEU A 69 5.11 -2.60 7.95
CA LEU A 69 5.12 -3.33 9.22
C LEU A 69 6.23 -4.38 9.25
N ARG A 70 6.47 -5.09 8.15
CA ARG A 70 7.57 -6.07 8.09
C ARG A 70 8.91 -5.40 8.31
N VAL A 71 9.23 -4.33 7.59
CA VAL A 71 10.50 -3.58 7.75
C VAL A 71 10.64 -3.07 9.19
N MET A 72 9.61 -2.40 9.73
CA MET A 72 9.64 -1.85 11.09
C MET A 72 9.83 -2.92 12.18
N ILE A 73 9.18 -4.08 12.04
CA ILE A 73 9.24 -5.15 13.04
C ILE A 73 10.51 -6.00 12.86
N SER A 74 10.97 -6.23 11.63
CA SER A 74 12.16 -7.06 11.38
C SER A 74 13.46 -6.38 11.78
N GLU A 75 13.50 -5.05 11.76
CA GLU A 75 14.70 -4.27 12.09
C GLU A 75 14.81 -3.93 13.58
N ARG A 76 13.80 -4.27 14.40
CA ARG A 76 13.80 -4.02 15.85
C ARG A 76 13.46 -5.27 16.65
N SER A 77 14.46 -5.81 17.36
CA SER A 77 14.25 -6.81 18.41
C SER A 77 14.03 -6.21 19.80
N ASP A 78 14.16 -4.88 19.93
CA ASP A 78 14.39 -4.26 21.23
C ASP A 78 13.07 -3.77 21.85
N VAL A 79 12.87 -4.10 23.12
CA VAL A 79 11.72 -3.65 23.90
C VAL A 79 11.83 -2.15 24.12
N MET A 80 10.74 -1.42 23.85
CA MET A 80 10.66 0.03 24.07
C MET A 80 10.29 0.31 25.52
N ASP A 81 11.28 0.44 26.39
CA ASP A 81 11.07 0.50 27.84
C ASP A 81 11.11 1.93 28.40
N CYS A 82 11.59 2.90 27.63
CA CYS A 82 11.63 4.29 28.09
C CYS A 82 11.24 5.31 27.01
N LYS A 83 11.00 6.56 27.46
CA LYS A 83 10.65 7.68 26.59
C LYS A 83 11.67 7.91 25.46
N VAL A 84 12.95 7.67 25.72
CA VAL A 84 14.01 7.84 24.72
C VAL A 84 13.84 6.85 23.57
N ASP A 85 13.46 5.61 23.85
CA ASP A 85 13.23 4.58 22.82
C ASP A 85 12.05 4.95 21.93
N VAL A 86 10.99 5.53 22.52
CA VAL A 86 9.83 6.05 21.78
C VAL A 86 10.21 7.21 20.87
N ILE A 87 11.01 8.16 21.38
CA ILE A 87 11.48 9.29 20.55
C ILE A 87 12.32 8.78 19.39
N ARG A 88 13.26 7.87 19.66
CA ARG A 88 14.11 7.26 18.63
C ARG A 88 13.29 6.47 17.60
N PHE A 89 12.23 5.81 18.03
CA PHE A 89 11.27 5.16 17.12
C PHE A 89 10.60 6.16 16.17
N ILE A 90 10.09 7.26 16.71
CA ILE A 90 9.45 8.30 15.89
C ILE A 90 10.47 8.93 14.94
N GLU A 91 11.68 9.22 15.41
CA GLU A 91 12.76 9.77 14.60
C GLU A 91 13.18 8.84 13.48
N ASP A 92 13.25 7.53 13.72
CA ASP A 92 13.56 6.56 12.68
C ASP A 92 12.39 6.38 11.71
N LEU A 93 11.14 6.40 12.20
CA LEU A 93 9.93 6.24 11.38
C LEU A 93 9.76 7.39 10.38
N PHE A 94 10.00 8.63 10.82
CA PHE A 94 9.85 9.84 10.01
C PHE A 94 11.19 10.44 9.56
N GLY A 95 12.29 9.73 9.81
CA GLY A 95 13.64 10.18 9.51
C GLY A 95 14.06 9.86 8.09
N ARG A 96 15.18 10.45 7.64
CA ARG A 96 15.66 10.25 6.25
C ARG A 96 16.03 8.81 5.90
N ALA A 97 16.30 7.97 6.90
CA ALA A 97 16.55 6.54 6.69
C ALA A 97 15.28 5.82 6.23
N SER A 98 14.10 6.18 6.73
CA SER A 98 12.83 5.56 6.33
C SER A 98 12.41 5.93 4.91
N ILE A 99 12.79 7.12 4.44
CA ILE A 99 12.58 7.59 3.04
C ILE A 99 13.19 6.65 2.00
N VAL A 100 14.23 5.88 2.35
CA VAL A 100 14.82 4.89 1.44
C VAL A 100 13.93 3.66 1.26
N TYR A 101 13.16 3.30 2.29
CA TYR A 101 12.31 2.12 2.30
C TYR A 101 10.86 2.44 1.90
N PHE A 102 10.49 3.71 1.96
CA PHE A 102 9.11 4.17 1.84
C PHE A 102 8.98 5.21 0.73
N ASP A 103 8.06 4.94 -0.21
CA ASP A 103 7.57 5.98 -1.13
C ASP A 103 6.64 6.90 -0.34
N ASP A 104 7.22 7.91 0.32
CA ASP A 104 6.50 8.89 1.13
C ASP A 104 5.40 9.60 0.33
N GLY A 105 5.66 9.89 -0.96
CA GLY A 105 4.68 10.52 -1.84
C GLY A 105 3.43 9.66 -2.00
N PHE A 106 3.63 8.35 -2.15
CA PHE A 106 2.54 7.38 -2.20
C PHE A 106 1.79 7.29 -0.86
N LEU A 107 2.51 7.20 0.27
CA LEU A 107 1.91 7.13 1.60
C LEU A 107 1.02 8.34 1.89
N TYR A 108 1.53 9.55 1.64
CA TYR A 108 0.75 10.78 1.84
C TYR A 108 -0.42 10.90 0.86
N SER A 109 -0.30 10.35 -0.36
CA SER A 109 -1.42 10.25 -1.30
C SER A 109 -2.53 9.34 -0.76
N CYS A 110 -2.18 8.20 -0.16
CA CYS A 110 -3.12 7.34 0.55
C CYS A 110 -3.77 8.03 1.76
N TYR A 111 -2.99 8.78 2.55
CA TYR A 111 -3.52 9.56 3.66
C TYR A 111 -4.52 10.63 3.20
N ALA A 112 -4.20 11.36 2.13
CA ALA A 112 -5.07 12.37 1.55
C ALA A 112 -6.42 11.81 1.06
N LEU A 113 -6.46 10.54 0.65
CA LEU A 113 -7.70 9.88 0.23
C LEU A 113 -8.70 9.70 1.36
N ILE A 114 -8.28 9.56 2.61
CA ILE A 114 -9.19 9.41 3.76
C ILE A 114 -10.13 10.62 3.87
N TYR A 115 -9.66 11.79 3.44
CA TYR A 115 -10.47 13.00 3.42
C TYR A 115 -11.48 13.04 2.26
N ARG A 116 -11.24 12.26 1.20
CA ARG A 116 -11.97 12.27 -0.07
C ARG A 116 -12.92 11.08 -0.27
N VAL A 117 -12.59 9.92 0.30
CA VAL A 117 -13.32 8.66 0.16
C VAL A 117 -14.00 8.34 1.49
N ALA A 118 -15.33 8.29 1.49
CA ALA A 118 -16.10 8.13 2.73
C ALA A 118 -15.89 6.75 3.36
N GLU A 119 -15.70 5.72 2.55
CA GLU A 119 -15.42 4.33 2.95
C GLU A 119 -14.10 4.16 3.70
N PHE A 120 -13.21 5.16 3.66
CA PHE A 120 -11.91 5.14 4.35
C PHE A 120 -11.91 5.86 5.70
N ARG A 121 -13.04 6.46 6.10
CA ARG A 121 -13.23 7.04 7.44
C ARG A 121 -13.77 6.01 8.42
#